data_AF-A0A0B2JVM9-F1
#
_entry.id   AF-A0A0B2JVM9-F1
#
_cell.length_a   1.000
_cell.length_b   1.000
_cell.length_c   1.000
_cell.angle_alpha   90.00
_cell.angle_beta   90.00
_cell.angle_gamma   90.00
#
_symmetry.space_group_name_H-M   'P 1'
#
loop_
_entity.id
_entity.type
_entity.pdbx_description
1 polymer ?
#
loop_
_entity_poly.entity_id
_entity_poly.type
_entity_poly.pdbx_seq_one_letter_code
_entity_poly.pdbx_strand_id
1 'polypeptide(L)'
;LFVLVVYAFQSAFMPLVYFYGIGPDLILLMTSSIGFLNGKKVGSFAGFLLGLFEDLATGTFFGLNAFTKLIVGYVCGVFSTRVLKDSFG
;
A
#
# COMPACT_ATOMS: atom_id res chain seq x y z
N LEU A 1 -1.17 9.45 -18.70
CA LEU A 1 -0.63 10.81 -18.46
C LEU A 1 -0.70 11.20 -16.98
N PHE A 2 -1.89 11.21 -16.37
CA PHE A 2 -2.08 11.58 -14.94
C PHE A 2 -1.22 10.74 -13.98
N VAL A 3 -1.15 9.42 -14.20
CA VAL A 3 -0.32 8.49 -13.39
C VAL A 3 1.17 8.81 -13.46
N LEU A 4 1.68 9.23 -14.62
CA LEU A 4 3.09 9.62 -14.78
C LEU A 4 3.41 10.94 -14.08
N VAL A 5 2.47 11.90 -14.11
CA VAL A 5 2.61 13.18 -13.41
C VAL A 5 2.62 12.98 -11.91
N VAL A 6 1.74 12.11 -11.38
CA VAL A 6 1.71 11.76 -9.95
C VAL A 6 3.00 11.04 -9.53
N TYR A 7 3.51 10.12 -10.35
CA TYR A 7 4.76 9.40 -10.07
C TYR A 7 5.99 10.32 -10.09
N ALA A 8 6.09 11.23 -11.07
CA ALA A 8 7.17 12.20 -11.14
C ALA A 8 7.14 13.20 -9.97
N PHE A 9 5.94 13.62 -9.57
CA PHE A 9 5.77 14.50 -8.41
C PHE A 9 6.13 13.79 -7.10
N GLN A 10 5.76 12.52 -6.98
CA GLN A 10 6.11 11.67 -5.84
C GLN A 10 7.63 11.46 -5.75
N SER A 11 8.32 11.19 -6.86
CA SER A 11 9.79 11.05 -6.92
C SER A 11 10.54 12.34 -6.56
N ALA A 12 10.00 13.52 -6.89
CA ALA A 12 10.63 14.80 -6.61
C ALA A 12 10.43 15.28 -5.15
N PHE A 13 9.28 14.98 -4.54
CA PHE A 13 8.95 15.43 -3.18
C PHE A 13 9.27 14.42 -2.07
N MET A 14 9.31 13.11 -2.36
CA MET A 14 9.59 12.09 -1.34
C MET A 14 10.98 12.14 -0.68
N PRO A 15 12.07 12.64 -1.30
CA PRO A 15 13.36 12.71 -0.60
C PRO A 15 13.33 13.65 0.61
N LEU A 16 12.41 14.61 0.65
CA LEU A 16 12.29 15.59 1.75
C LEU A 16 11.64 15.01 3.02
N VAL A 17 10.96 13.86 2.92
CA VAL A 17 10.24 13.17 4.01
C VAL A 17 10.86 11.80 4.31
N TYR A 18 12.05 11.53 3.76
CA TYR A 18 12.85 10.35 4.07
C TYR A 18 13.59 10.56 5.39
N PHE A 19 12.90 10.39 6.52
CA PHE A 19 13.58 10.21 7.80
C PHE A 19 14.06 8.76 7.86
N TYR A 20 15.37 8.56 7.72
CA TYR A 20 16.04 7.27 8.00
C TYR A 20 15.68 6.08 7.09
N GLY A 21 15.36 6.32 5.81
CA GLY A 21 15.02 5.23 4.88
C GLY A 21 13.55 4.78 4.94
N ILE A 22 12.75 5.35 5.83
CA ILE A 22 11.30 5.10 5.97
C ILE A 22 10.57 6.40 5.60
N GLY A 23 10.14 6.50 4.34
CA GLY A 23 9.27 7.57 3.85
C GLY A 23 7.80 7.13 3.82
N PRO A 24 6.82 8.06 3.82
CA PRO A 24 5.40 7.75 3.71
C PRO A 24 5.07 7.20 2.31
N ASP A 25 5.24 5.90 2.12
CA ASP A 25 4.88 5.20 0.89
C ASP A 25 3.36 5.36 0.62
N LEU A 26 3.01 6.18 -0.37
CA LEU A 26 1.62 6.43 -0.75
C LEU A 26 0.91 5.15 -1.21
N ILE A 27 1.64 4.19 -1.78
CA ILE A 27 1.11 2.89 -2.17
C ILE A 27 0.80 2.05 -0.94
N LEU A 28 1.65 2.10 0.09
CA LEU A 28 1.40 1.45 1.38
C LEU A 28 0.22 2.08 2.12
N LEU A 29 0.11 3.42 2.07
CA LEU A 29 -1.01 4.18 2.65
C LEU A 29 -2.32 3.82 1.93
N MET A 30 -2.33 3.80 0.59
CA MET A 30 -3.47 3.32 -0.21
C MET A 30 -3.84 1.89 0.12
N THR A 31 -2.86 0.98 0.20
CA THR A 31 -3.09 -0.44 0.52
C THR A 31 -3.74 -0.60 1.89
N SER A 32 -3.24 0.14 2.89
CA SER A 32 -3.81 0.18 4.24
C SER A 32 -5.24 0.72 4.24
N SER A 33 -5.51 1.84 3.55
CA SER A 33 -6.84 2.43 3.43
C SER A 33 -7.84 1.53 2.70
N ILE A 34 -7.43 0.88 1.61
CA ILE A 34 -8.29 -0.05 0.86
C ILE A 34 -8.61 -1.28 1.70
N GLY A 35 -7.61 -1.85 2.38
CA GLY A 35 -7.83 -2.94 3.32
C GLY A 35 -8.78 -2.52 4.45
N PHE A 36 -8.60 -1.31 4.98
CA PHE A 36 -9.45 -0.80 6.03
C PHE A 36 -10.89 -0.55 5.57
N LEU A 37 -11.15 -0.10 4.35
CA LEU A 37 -12.51 0.20 3.90
C LEU A 37 -13.25 -1.01 3.31
N ASN A 38 -12.53 -1.92 2.66
CA ASN A 38 -13.12 -3.02 1.88
C ASN A 38 -12.87 -4.41 2.50
N GLY A 39 -12.21 -4.47 3.64
CA GLY A 39 -11.91 -5.70 4.38
C GLY A 39 -10.76 -6.52 3.79
N LYS A 40 -10.48 -7.66 4.44
CA LYS A 40 -9.24 -8.43 4.20
C LYS A 40 -9.03 -8.89 2.75
N LYS A 41 -10.08 -9.38 2.08
CA LYS A 41 -9.96 -9.99 0.74
C LYS A 41 -9.55 -8.95 -0.31
N VAL A 42 -10.21 -7.80 -0.28
CA VAL A 42 -9.95 -6.70 -1.22
C VAL A 42 -8.62 -6.02 -0.87
N GLY A 43 -8.32 -5.83 0.42
CA GLY A 43 -7.04 -5.29 0.89
C GLY A 43 -5.83 -6.10 0.46
N SER A 44 -5.87 -7.43 0.61
CA SER A 44 -4.76 -8.30 0.19
C SER A 44 -4.55 -8.30 -1.32
N PHE A 45 -5.64 -8.34 -2.10
CA PHE A 45 -5.54 -8.36 -3.57
C PHE A 45 -5.02 -7.01 -4.11
N ALA A 46 -5.51 -5.90 -3.56
CA ALA A 46 -5.02 -4.57 -3.90
C ALA A 46 -3.55 -4.41 -3.51
N GLY A 47 -3.15 -4.81 -2.30
CA GLY A 47 -1.77 -4.75 -1.84
C GLY A 47 -0.81 -5.59 -2.70
N PHE A 48 -1.23 -6.78 -3.11
CA PHE A 48 -0.46 -7.62 -4.02
C PHE A 48 -0.25 -6.98 -5.39
N LEU A 49 -1.33 -6.49 -6.02
CA LEU A 49 -1.25 -5.85 -7.34
C LEU A 49 -0.40 -4.59 -7.32
N LEU A 50 -0.57 -3.77 -6.28
CA LEU A 50 0.16 -2.53 -6.10
C LEU A 50 1.65 -2.78 -5.83
N GLY A 51 1.99 -3.76 -4.99
CA GLY A 51 3.39 -4.14 -4.76
C GLY A 51 4.02 -4.83 -5.97
N LEU A 52 3.26 -5.59 -6.76
CA LEU A 52 3.75 -6.16 -8.02
C LEU A 52 4.06 -5.08 -9.06
N PHE A 53 3.23 -4.04 -9.12
CA PHE A 53 3.47 -2.88 -9.98
C PHE A 53 4.75 -2.14 -9.56
N GLU A 54 4.99 -2.01 -8.27
CA GLU A 54 6.18 -1.36 -7.74
C GLU A 54 7.45 -2.20 -7.95
N ASP A 55 7.37 -3.53 -7.79
CA ASP A 55 8.45 -4.44 -8.14
C ASP A 55 8.85 -4.27 -9.63
N LEU A 56 7.87 -4.13 -10.51
CA LEU A 56 8.10 -3.90 -11.95
C LEU A 56 8.66 -2.51 -12.25
N ALA A 57 8.22 -1.47 -11.53
CA ALA A 57 8.65 -0.09 -11.75
C ALA A 57 10.05 0.19 -11.19
N THR A 58 10.39 -0.41 -10.05
CA THR A 58 11.66 -0.14 -9.35
C THR A 58 12.78 -1.07 -9.82
N GLY A 59 12.44 -2.17 -10.52
CA GLY A 59 13.41 -3.17 -10.98
C GLY A 59 14.10 -3.93 -9.85
N THR A 60 13.53 -3.88 -8.64
CA THR A 60 13.99 -4.59 -7.44
C THR A 60 13.63 -6.08 -7.52
N PHE A 61 13.98 -6.85 -6.49
CA PHE A 61 13.62 -8.26 -6.39
C PHE A 61 12.12 -8.48 -6.66
N PHE A 62 11.82 -9.21 -7.73
CA PHE A 62 10.47 -9.44 -8.20
C PHE A 62 9.65 -10.17 -7.13
N GLY A 63 8.54 -9.56 -6.70
CA GLY A 63 7.61 -10.12 -5.72
C GLY A 63 7.85 -9.72 -4.27
N LEU A 64 8.92 -8.99 -3.95
CA LEU A 64 9.26 -8.64 -2.57
C LEU A 64 8.32 -7.55 -2.04
N ASN A 65 8.05 -6.50 -2.84
CA ASN A 65 7.05 -5.49 -2.49
C ASN A 65 5.63 -6.06 -2.62
N ALA A 66 5.35 -6.91 -3.63
CA ALA A 66 4.07 -7.59 -3.79
C ALA A 66 3.69 -8.39 -2.53
N PHE A 67 4.63 -9.18 -2.01
CA PHE A 67 4.41 -10.01 -0.83
C PHE A 67 4.25 -9.15 0.44
N THR A 68 5.10 -8.14 0.60
CA THR A 68 5.06 -7.24 1.75
C THR A 68 3.72 -6.50 1.82
N LYS A 69 3.29 -5.91 0.70
CA LYS A 69 2.05 -5.13 0.63
C LYS A 69 0.80 -6.01 0.68
N LEU A 70 0.86 -7.26 0.20
CA LEU A 70 -0.20 -8.25 0.42
C LEU A 70 -0.42 -8.50 1.93
N ILE A 71 0.66 -8.70 2.69
CA ILE A 71 0.58 -8.94 4.13
C ILE A 71 0.01 -7.72 4.85
N VAL A 72 0.52 -6.52 4.53
CA VAL A 72 0.02 -5.27 5.12
C VAL A 72 -1.47 -5.08 4.83
N GLY A 73 -1.89 -5.24 3.57
CA GLY A 73 -3.30 -5.15 3.18
C GLY A 73 -4.19 -6.19 3.86
N TYR A 74 -3.68 -7.41 4.07
CA TYR A 74 -4.39 -8.44 4.83
C TYR A 74 -4.59 -8.04 6.29
N VAL A 75 -3.52 -7.64 6.98
CA VAL A 75 -3.54 -7.28 8.40
C VAL A 75 -4.44 -6.08 8.64
N CYS A 76 -4.30 -5.01 7.84
CA CYS A 76 -5.15 -3.83 7.91
C CYS A 76 -6.63 -4.17 7.65
N GLY A 77 -6.92 -5.05 6.70
CA GLY A 77 -8.29 -5.46 6.42
C GLY A 77 -8.91 -6.38 7.46
N VAL A 78 -8.11 -7.21 8.14
CA VAL A 78 -8.57 -7.95 9.33
C VAL A 78 -8.86 -6.99 10.47
N PHE A 79 -7.97 -6.02 10.71
CA PHE A 79 -8.13 -5.02 11.78
C PHE A 79 -9.39 -4.18 11.58
N SER A 80 -9.65 -3.68 10.37
CA SER A 80 -10.91 -3.00 10.08
C SER A 80 -12.12 -3.88 10.34
N THR A 81 -12.12 -5.12 9.83
CA THR A 81 -13.26 -6.03 10.01
C THR A 81 -13.53 -6.31 11.48
N ARG A 82 -12.56 -6.13 12.38
CA ARG A 82 -12.73 -6.22 13.83
C ARG A 82 -13.17 -4.89 14.44
N VAL A 83 -12.41 -3.81 14.22
CA VAL A 83 -12.63 -2.48 14.82
C VAL A 83 -13.95 -1.84 14.38
N LEU A 84 -14.28 -1.91 13.08
CA LEU A 84 -15.53 -1.36 12.55
C LEU A 84 -16.75 -2.22 12.90
N LYS A 85 -16.55 -3.51 13.19
CA LYS A 85 -17.63 -4.44 13.50
C LYS A 85 -17.95 -4.50 14.99
N ASP A 86 -16.98 -4.21 15.86
CA ASP A 86 -17.20 -4.04 17.31
C ASP A 86 -17.86 -2.70 17.66
N SER A 87 -17.85 -1.71 16.75
CA SER A 87 -18.48 -0.40 17.00
C SER A 87 -20.00 -0.35 16.74
N PHE A 88 -20.58 -1.40 16.13
CA PHE A 88 -22.00 -1.48 15.79
C PHE A 88 -22.69 -2.77 16.30
N GLY A 89 -22.10 -3.44 17.30
CA GLY A 89 -22.65 -4.63 17.95
C GLY A 89 -23.32 -4.33 19.27
#